data_AF-A0A7X7V633-F1
#
_entry.id   AF-A0A7X7V633-F1
#
_cell.length_a   1.000
_cell.length_b   1.000
_cell.length_c   1.000
_cell.angle_alpha   90.00
_cell.angle_beta   90.00
_cell.angle_gamma   90.00
#
_symmetry.space_group_name_H-M   'P 1'
#
loop_
_entity.id
_entity.type
_entity.pdbx_description
1 polymer ?
#
loop_
_entity_poly.entity_id
_entity_poly.type
_entity_poly.pdbx_seq_one_letter_code
_entity_poly.pdbx_strand_id
1 'polypeptide(L)'
;VTFSKSDIHIDPVTGKPVGDLHSYTYTGGPGEDSYDVSYRRESTIFAGKFLDLITGPKKLAARLVGFDGAYLRFSGPVTVTRHGSQPDTEERVSAPAIWELMYPGKTRATDKP
;
A
#
# COMPACT_ATOMS: atom_id res chain seq x y z
N VAL A 1 -3.43 13.73 7.81
CA VAL A 1 -3.17 12.88 6.62
C VAL A 1 -4.45 12.13 6.28
N THR A 2 -4.92 12.25 5.06
CA THR A 2 -6.03 11.45 4.52
C THR A 2 -5.43 10.40 3.59
N PHE A 3 -5.85 9.14 3.75
CA PHE A 3 -5.38 8.03 2.92
C PHE A 3 -6.51 7.49 2.07
N SER A 4 -6.20 7.14 0.82
CA SER A 4 -7.07 6.37 -0.05
C SER A 4 -6.28 5.37 -0.88
N LYS A 5 -6.96 4.33 -1.36
CA LYS A 5 -6.45 3.39 -2.36
C LYS A 5 -7.52 3.12 -3.41
N SER A 6 -7.12 2.88 -4.64
CA SER A 6 -8.00 2.49 -5.75
C SER A 6 -7.36 1.39 -6.59
N ASP A 7 -8.06 0.98 -7.64
CA ASP A 7 -7.59 -0.06 -8.57
C ASP A 7 -7.27 -1.37 -7.82
N ILE A 8 -8.20 -1.79 -6.95
CA ILE A 8 -8.02 -2.95 -6.08
C ILE A 8 -8.13 -4.23 -6.92
N HIS A 9 -7.09 -5.07 -6.86
CA HIS A 9 -7.07 -6.41 -7.43
C HIS A 9 -6.64 -7.42 -6.36
N ILE A 10 -6.84 -8.72 -6.63
CA ILE A 10 -6.35 -9.78 -5.75
C ILE A 10 -4.95 -10.20 -6.21
N ASP A 11 -3.96 -10.07 -5.33
CA ASP A 11 -2.61 -10.54 -5.59
C ASP A 11 -2.62 -12.08 -5.74
N PRO A 12 -2.12 -12.63 -6.86
CA PRO A 12 -2.26 -14.04 -7.19
C PRO A 12 -1.45 -14.96 -6.25
N VAL A 13 -0.38 -14.45 -5.62
CA VAL A 13 0.47 -15.23 -4.73
C VAL A 13 -0.17 -15.32 -3.35
N THR A 14 -0.50 -14.17 -2.76
CA THR A 14 -0.95 -14.04 -1.36
C THR A 14 -2.46 -14.19 -1.20
N GLY A 15 -3.24 -13.93 -2.24
CA GLY A 15 -4.70 -13.85 -2.17
C GLY A 15 -5.21 -12.57 -1.48
N LYS A 16 -4.33 -11.59 -1.25
CA LYS A 16 -4.68 -10.33 -0.60
C LYS A 16 -5.17 -9.29 -1.61
N PRO A 17 -6.14 -8.45 -1.23
CA PRO A 17 -6.47 -7.29 -2.05
C PRO A 17 -5.30 -6.31 -2.04
N VAL A 18 -4.97 -5.73 -3.18
CA VAL A 18 -3.89 -4.76 -3.35
C VAL A 18 -4.39 -3.66 -4.26
N GLY A 19 -4.25 -2.40 -3.87
CA GLY A 19 -4.53 -1.27 -4.75
C GLY A 19 -3.35 -0.97 -5.67
N ASP A 20 -3.60 -0.71 -6.95
CA ASP A 20 -2.55 -0.23 -7.84
C ASP A 20 -2.23 1.25 -7.62
N LEU A 21 -3.10 2.00 -6.93
CA LEU A 21 -2.86 3.37 -6.53
C LEU A 21 -3.06 3.53 -5.02
N HIS A 22 -2.05 4.08 -4.35
CA HIS A 22 -2.12 4.50 -2.95
C HIS A 22 -1.87 6.00 -2.89
N SER A 23 -2.81 6.75 -2.30
CA SER A 23 -2.75 8.22 -2.24
C SER A 23 -2.82 8.71 -0.80
N TYR A 24 -2.01 9.71 -0.49
CA TYR A 24 -1.93 10.36 0.80
C TYR A 24 -2.01 11.86 0.61
N THR A 25 -2.99 12.51 1.23
CA THR A 25 -3.08 13.97 1.30
C THR A 25 -2.64 14.44 2.68
N TYR A 26 -1.58 15.24 2.72
CA TYR A 26 -1.11 15.93 3.92
C TYR A 26 -1.45 17.41 3.81
N THR A 27 -2.08 17.95 4.85
CA THR A 27 -2.42 19.38 4.96
C THR A 27 -1.71 19.97 6.17
N GLY A 28 -1.31 21.24 6.11
CA GLY A 28 -0.59 21.90 7.20
C GLY A 28 0.92 21.72 7.09
N GLY A 29 1.44 21.78 5.86
CA GLY A 29 2.86 21.95 5.62
C GLY A 29 3.37 23.35 5.97
N PRO A 30 4.68 23.58 5.84
CA PRO A 30 5.25 24.92 5.97
C PRO A 30 4.51 25.90 5.04
N GLY A 31 4.15 27.08 5.54
CA GLY A 31 3.42 28.06 4.73
C GLY A 31 1.98 27.68 4.39
N GLU A 32 1.37 26.74 5.14
CA GLU A 32 0.02 26.18 4.91
C GLU A 32 -0.11 25.30 3.66
N ASP A 33 1.01 24.90 3.08
CA ASP A 33 1.04 24.03 1.91
C ASP A 33 0.33 22.69 2.16
N SER A 34 -0.26 22.14 1.11
CA SER A 34 -0.77 20.77 1.10
C SER A 34 -0.01 19.92 0.10
N TYR A 35 0.07 18.61 0.37
CA TYR A 35 0.84 17.67 -0.43
C TYR A 35 -0.03 16.46 -0.75
N ASP A 36 -0.11 16.12 -2.03
CA ASP A 36 -0.64 14.85 -2.48
C ASP A 36 0.53 13.94 -2.88
N VAL A 37 0.65 12.81 -2.20
CA VAL A 37 1.64 11.78 -2.49
C VAL A 37 0.92 10.54 -3.02
N SER A 38 1.24 10.13 -4.24
CA SER A 38 0.68 8.93 -4.86
C SER A 38 1.76 7.92 -5.23
N TYR A 39 1.54 6.66 -4.87
CA TYR A 39 2.35 5.52 -5.31
C TYR A 39 1.53 4.69 -6.28
N ARG A 40 2.02 4.54 -7.53
CA ARG A 40 1.37 3.68 -8.53
C ARG A 40 2.17 2.40 -8.72
N ARG A 41 1.56 1.26 -8.40
CA ARG A 41 2.17 -0.06 -8.61
C ARG A 41 2.29 -0.35 -10.10
N GLU A 42 3.50 -0.62 -10.55
CA GLU A 42 3.76 -1.19 -11.88
C GLU A 42 4.08 -2.68 -11.77
N SER A 43 4.79 -3.08 -10.70
CA SER A 43 5.15 -4.47 -10.46
C SER A 43 5.11 -4.84 -8.99
N THR A 44 4.83 -6.12 -8.72
CA THR A 44 5.03 -6.75 -7.42
C THR A 44 6.37 -7.48 -7.47
N ILE A 45 7.37 -6.94 -6.79
CA ILE A 45 8.75 -7.48 -6.81
C ILE A 45 9.00 -8.49 -5.68
N PHE A 46 8.12 -8.55 -4.69
CA PHE A 46 8.08 -9.61 -3.69
C PHE A 46 6.64 -9.86 -3.23
N ALA A 47 6.28 -11.13 -3.05
CA ALA A 47 5.03 -11.54 -2.44
C ALA A 47 5.24 -12.83 -1.63
N GLY A 48 4.90 -12.81 -0.34
CA GLY A 48 5.09 -13.96 0.54
C GLY A 48 4.00 -14.09 1.60
N LYS A 49 3.59 -15.32 1.89
CA LYS A 49 2.67 -15.64 3.00
C LYS A 49 3.46 -15.93 4.26
N PHE A 50 3.05 -15.35 5.39
CA PHE A 50 3.66 -15.67 6.68
C PHE A 50 3.44 -17.12 7.09
N LEU A 51 2.37 -17.76 6.63
CA LEU A 51 2.15 -19.19 6.81
C LEU A 51 3.27 -20.07 6.22
N ASP A 52 4.02 -19.59 5.24
CA ASP A 52 5.12 -20.35 4.64
C ASP A 52 6.36 -20.34 5.52
N LEU A 53 6.47 -19.36 6.43
CA LEU A 53 7.52 -19.27 7.44
C LEU A 53 7.22 -20.08 8.70
N ILE A 54 5.97 -20.50 8.90
CA ILE A 54 5.55 -21.29 10.07
C ILE A 54 5.66 -22.79 9.73
N THR A 55 6.35 -23.53 10.60
CA THR A 55 6.51 -24.99 10.49
C THR A 55 5.81 -25.74 11.62
N GLY A 56 5.61 -27.04 11.43
CA GLY A 56 5.09 -27.94 12.46
C GLY A 56 3.63 -27.68 12.88
N PRO A 57 3.22 -28.16 14.08
CA PRO A 57 1.83 -28.08 14.55
C PRO A 57 1.25 -26.66 14.61
N LYS A 58 2.10 -25.64 14.80
CA LYS A 58 1.69 -24.23 14.78
C LYS A 58 1.10 -23.80 13.44
N LYS A 59 1.59 -24.36 12.32
CA LYS A 59 1.04 -24.06 10.98
C LYS A 59 -0.40 -24.54 10.85
N LEU A 60 -0.71 -25.71 11.40
CA LEU A 60 -2.07 -26.26 11.40
C LEU A 60 -3.01 -25.42 12.26
N ALA A 61 -2.58 -25.05 13.48
CA ALA A 61 -3.35 -24.16 14.35
C ALA A 61 -3.59 -22.79 13.69
N ALA A 62 -2.56 -22.20 13.06
CA ALA A 62 -2.66 -20.93 12.33
C ALA A 62 -3.69 -21.01 11.18
N ARG A 63 -3.70 -22.11 10.41
CA ARG A 63 -4.71 -22.34 9.37
C ARG A 63 -6.12 -22.45 9.95
N LEU A 64 -6.29 -23.17 11.07
CA LEU A 64 -7.61 -23.36 11.71
C LEU A 64 -8.22 -22.04 12.21
N VAL A 65 -7.40 -21.11 12.72
CA VAL A 65 -7.88 -19.78 13.13
C VAL A 65 -8.06 -18.82 11.95
N GLY A 66 -7.76 -19.26 10.72
CA GLY A 66 -7.84 -18.45 9.50
C GLY A 66 -6.76 -17.37 9.43
N PHE A 67 -5.58 -17.61 9.97
CA PHE A 67 -4.43 -16.72 9.81
C PHE A 67 -3.92 -16.79 8.39
N ASP A 68 -3.89 -15.65 7.70
CA ASP A 68 -3.51 -15.52 6.29
C ASP A 68 -2.55 -14.32 6.09
N GLY A 69 -1.72 -14.02 7.09
CA GLY A 69 -0.79 -12.89 7.03
C GLY A 69 0.16 -12.97 5.83
N ALA A 70 0.52 -11.81 5.28
CA ALA A 70 1.34 -11.69 4.08
C ALA A 70 2.18 -10.42 4.08
N TYR A 71 3.24 -10.43 3.27
CA TYR A 71 4.08 -9.27 3.01
C TYR A 71 4.35 -9.16 1.52
N LEU A 72 4.17 -7.95 1.00
CA LEU A 72 4.37 -7.62 -0.41
C LEU A 72 5.30 -6.41 -0.53
N ARG A 73 6.10 -6.40 -1.58
CA ARG A 73 6.92 -5.26 -1.99
C ARG A 73 6.61 -4.92 -3.45
N PHE A 74 6.48 -3.64 -3.71
CA PHE A 74 6.07 -3.10 -4.99
C PHE A 74 7.15 -2.19 -5.56
N SER A 75 7.13 -2.03 -6.88
CA SER A 75 7.89 -1.01 -7.58
C SER A 75 7.00 -0.24 -8.55
N GLY A 76 7.37 1.02 -8.78
CA GLY A 76 6.69 1.93 -9.68
C GLY A 76 7.00 3.38 -9.30
N PRO A 77 6.35 4.38 -9.92
CA PRO A 77 6.58 5.76 -9.57
C PRO A 77 5.92 6.15 -8.24
N VAL A 78 6.63 6.97 -7.48
CA VAL A 78 6.02 7.89 -6.51
C VAL A 78 5.90 9.25 -7.17
N THR A 79 4.75 9.89 -7.01
CA THR A 79 4.54 11.27 -7.43
C THR A 79 4.15 12.11 -6.23
N VAL A 80 4.80 13.25 -6.07
CA VAL A 80 4.48 14.25 -5.05
C VAL A 80 4.02 15.50 -5.78
N THR A 81 2.82 15.95 -5.47
CA THR A 81 2.32 17.28 -5.83
C THR A 81 2.27 18.12 -4.57
N ARG A 82 2.97 19.25 -4.57
CA ARG A 82 2.85 20.32 -3.58
C ARG A 82 1.87 21.35 -4.12
N HIS A 83 0.91 21.74 -3.29
CA HIS A 83 0.01 22.85 -3.53
C HIS A 83 0.38 23.95 -2.54
N GLY A 84 1.00 25.02 -3.03
CA GLY A 84 1.32 26.15 -2.17
C GLY A 84 0.10 26.99 -1.80
N SER A 85 0.27 27.86 -0.81
CA SER A 85 -0.80 28.74 -0.30
C SER A 85 -1.20 29.87 -1.26
N GLN A 86 -0.43 30.12 -2.33
CA GLN A 86 -0.78 31.07 -3.38
C GLN A 86 -1.35 30.35 -4.62
N PRO A 87 -2.29 30.97 -5.35
CA PRO A 87 -2.70 30.48 -6.67
C PRO A 87 -1.47 30.26 -7.57
N ASP A 88 -1.49 29.17 -8.35
CA ASP A 88 -0.43 28.78 -9.31
C ASP A 88 0.92 28.33 -8.71
N THR A 89 0.98 28.04 -7.41
CA THR A 89 2.17 27.41 -6.77
C THR A 89 2.05 25.89 -6.68
N GLU A 90 1.64 25.24 -7.78
CA GLU A 90 1.66 23.79 -7.88
C GLU A 90 3.03 23.31 -8.40
N GLU A 91 3.67 22.42 -7.65
CA GLU A 91 4.89 21.74 -8.07
C GLU A 91 4.68 20.23 -8.04
N ARG A 92 4.98 19.55 -9.14
CA ARG A 92 4.82 18.09 -9.26
C ARG A 92 6.12 17.43 -9.66
N VAL A 93 6.55 16.45 -8.87
CA VAL A 93 7.74 15.64 -9.13
C VAL A 93 7.40 14.15 -9.09
N SER A 94 7.96 13.38 -10.02
CA SER A 94 7.76 11.93 -10.08
C SER A 94 9.09 11.21 -10.23
N ALA A 95 9.28 10.13 -9.48
CA ALA A 95 10.51 9.34 -9.49
C ALA A 95 10.22 7.86 -9.23
N PRO A 96 11.08 6.92 -9.69
CA PRO A 96 10.96 5.52 -9.33
C PRO A 96 11.07 5.32 -7.81
N ALA A 97 10.26 4.41 -7.27
CA ALA A 97 10.21 4.08 -5.87
C ALA A 97 9.92 2.60 -5.61
N ILE A 98 10.19 2.20 -4.37
CA ILE A 98 9.81 0.90 -3.81
C ILE A 98 9.05 1.16 -2.52
N TRP A 99 7.97 0.43 -2.29
CA TRP A 99 7.20 0.48 -1.04
C TRP A 99 6.66 -0.90 -0.70
N GLU A 100 6.14 -1.03 0.52
CA GLU A 100 5.84 -2.31 1.14
C GLU A 100 4.42 -2.29 1.72
N LEU A 101 3.76 -3.43 1.66
CA LEU A 101 2.45 -3.64 2.26
C LEU A 101 2.47 -4.91 3.10
N MET A 102 2.10 -4.75 4.37
CA MET A 102 2.00 -5.84 5.30
C MET A 102 0.54 -6.10 5.66
N TYR A 103 0.15 -7.36 5.51
CA TYR A 103 -1.08 -7.90 6.08
C TYR A 103 -0.72 -8.71 7.32
N PRO A 104 -0.88 -8.17 8.54
CA PRO A 104 -0.53 -8.89 9.76
C PRO A 104 -1.44 -10.10 10.03
N GLY A 105 -2.58 -10.20 9.34
CA GLY A 105 -3.54 -11.30 9.49
C GLY A 105 -4.71 -11.15 8.52
N LYS A 106 -5.91 -11.48 8.99
CA LYS A 106 -7.15 -11.50 8.19
C LYS A 106 -7.36 -10.20 7.42
N THR A 107 -7.67 -10.35 6.14
CA THR A 107 -8.11 -9.23 5.29
C THR A 107 -9.37 -8.61 5.88
N ARG A 108 -9.38 -7.27 6.06
CA ARG A 108 -10.55 -6.57 6.59
C ARG A 108 -11.63 -6.51 5.52
N ALA A 109 -12.90 -6.44 5.93
CA ALA A 109 -14.01 -6.34 4.98
C ALA A 109 -13.88 -5.11 4.06
N THR A 110 -13.39 -3.99 4.60
CA THR A 110 -13.16 -2.73 3.88
C THR A 110 -12.04 -2.77 2.85
N ASP A 111 -11.22 -3.83 2.86
CA ASP A 111 -10.13 -3.99 1.90
C ASP A 111 -10.55 -4.79 0.67
N LYS A 112 -11.73 -5.43 0.70
CA LYS A 112 -12.24 -6.21 -0.42
C LYS A 112 -12.80 -5.28 -1.50
N PRO A 113 -12.65 -5.65 -2.79
CA PRO A 113 -13.27 -4.92 -3.90
C PRO A 113 -14.80 -4.92 -3.82
#